data_AF-A0A399J927-F1
#
_entry.id   AF-A0A399J927-F1
#
_cell.length_a   1.000
_cell.length_b   1.000
_cell.length_c   1.000
_cell.angle_alpha   90.00
_cell.angle_beta   90.00
_cell.angle_gamma   90.00
#
_symmetry.space_group_name_H-M   'P 1'
#
loop_
_entity.id
_entity.type
_entity.pdbx_description
1 polymer ?
#
loop_
_entity_poly.entity_id
_entity_poly.type
_entity_poly.pdbx_seq_one_letter_code
_entity_poly.pdbx_strand_id
1 'polypeptide(L)'
;MKAWNIPRRIWIAVFIVAVAVTATAGVLLFTDGTNAFKSYAGITCDGKRPERSPERAATLLVTSALKGDKAGVCRAVGAGPGQGSEWLNDEAMTSLREVFTQHGLTESNLRVVVPPEDQMGSHYSVQLYAGTSAAGPLHIGAMAHWDAGYTADFPEGVRGLPAPEDAEPPSESSSVDPSASTTAG
;
A
#
# COMPACT_ATOMS: atom_id res chain seq x y z
N MET A 1 -44.32 14.72 58.48
CA MET A 1 -43.21 14.24 57.64
C MET A 1 -43.42 14.83 56.24
N LYS A 2 -42.59 15.78 55.82
CA LYS A 2 -42.80 16.59 54.60
C LYS A 2 -42.01 15.94 53.46
N ALA A 3 -42.70 15.21 52.59
CA ALA A 3 -42.08 14.58 51.42
C ALA A 3 -41.63 15.66 50.43
N TRP A 4 -40.32 15.73 50.20
CA TRP A 4 -39.69 16.69 49.29
C TRP A 4 -39.92 16.22 47.86
N ASN A 5 -40.87 16.86 47.18
CA ASN A 5 -41.24 16.53 45.81
C ASN A 5 -40.17 17.11 44.86
N ILE A 6 -39.13 16.32 44.57
CA ILE A 6 -38.06 16.72 43.64
C ILE A 6 -38.63 16.74 42.22
N PRO A 7 -38.65 17.89 41.53
CA PRO A 7 -39.27 18.01 40.21
C PRO A 7 -38.58 17.10 39.20
N ARG A 8 -39.40 16.35 38.45
CA ARG A 8 -39.04 15.35 37.42
C ARG A 8 -37.97 15.79 36.41
N ARG A 9 -37.79 17.11 36.23
CA ARG A 9 -36.76 17.71 35.35
C ARG A 9 -35.33 17.56 35.90
N ILE A 10 -35.16 17.47 37.22
CA ILE A 10 -33.84 17.29 37.86
C ILE A 10 -33.33 15.86 37.60
N TRP A 11 -34.21 14.86 37.62
CA TRP A 11 -33.85 13.48 37.32
C TRP A 11 -33.32 13.29 35.89
N ILE A 12 -33.87 14.02 34.91
CA ILE A 12 -33.46 13.95 33.51
C ILE A 12 -32.08 14.59 33.32
N ALA A 13 -31.80 15.72 33.98
CA ALA A 13 -30.50 16.38 33.90
C ALA A 13 -29.37 15.53 34.52
N VAL A 14 -29.65 14.87 35.65
CA VAL A 14 -28.68 13.96 36.29
C VAL A 14 -28.40 12.73 35.41
N PHE A 15 -29.43 12.20 34.74
CA PHE A 15 -29.25 11.06 33.82
C PHE A 15 -28.39 11.41 32.59
N ILE A 16 -28.57 12.60 32.01
CA ILE A 16 -27.78 13.04 30.84
C ILE A 16 -26.31 13.26 31.21
N VAL A 17 -26.03 13.83 32.38
CA VAL A 17 -24.66 14.04 32.85
C VAL A 17 -23.96 12.71 33.16
N ALA A 18 -24.67 11.74 33.75
CA ALA A 18 -24.11 10.42 34.03
C ALA A 18 -23.74 9.65 32.76
N VAL A 19 -24.60 9.66 31.74
CA VAL A 19 -24.32 9.00 30.44
C VAL A 19 -23.16 9.68 29.71
N ALA A 20 -23.05 11.01 29.78
CA ALA A 20 -21.95 11.75 29.16
C ALA A 20 -20.59 11.49 29.83
N VAL A 21 -20.53 11.28 31.15
CA VAL A 21 -19.28 11.00 31.88
C VAL A 21 -18.84 9.54 31.73
N THR A 22 -19.77 8.58 31.62
CA THR A 22 -19.40 7.19 31.28
C THR A 22 -18.98 7.02 29.82
N ALA A 23 -19.46 7.87 28.91
CA ALA A 23 -19.00 7.86 27.52
C ALA A 23 -17.59 8.44 27.36
N THR A 24 -17.18 9.40 28.18
CA THR A 24 -15.81 9.96 28.12
C THR A 24 -14.78 9.10 28.86
N ALA A 25 -15.17 8.38 29.93
CA ALA A 25 -14.27 7.47 30.63
C ALA A 25 -14.16 6.08 29.98
N GLY A 26 -15.22 5.59 29.31
CA GLY A 26 -15.22 4.30 28.61
C GLY A 26 -14.46 4.31 27.27
N VAL A 27 -14.24 5.48 26.67
CA VAL A 27 -13.45 5.64 25.43
C VAL A 27 -11.94 5.65 25.71
N LEU A 28 -11.52 5.88 26.95
CA LEU A 28 -10.10 5.95 27.31
C LEU A 28 -9.48 4.61 27.75
N LEU A 29 -10.25 3.52 27.75
CA LEU A 29 -9.78 2.18 28.17
C LEU A 29 -9.84 1.12 27.06
N PHE A 30 -10.01 1.53 25.80
CA PHE A 30 -9.75 0.69 24.62
C PHE A 30 -8.43 1.06 23.91
N THR A 31 -7.52 1.76 24.58
CA THR A 31 -6.13 1.84 24.13
C THR A 31 -5.37 0.62 24.65
N ASP A 32 -5.85 -0.57 24.29
CA ASP A 32 -4.99 -1.73 24.24
C ASP A 32 -3.82 -1.41 23.29
N GLY A 33 -2.63 -1.74 23.78
CA GLY A 33 -1.35 -1.26 23.31
C GLY A 33 -1.10 -1.40 21.81
N THR A 34 -0.32 -0.45 21.30
CA THR A 34 0.66 -0.68 20.22
C THR A 34 0.10 -1.26 18.92
N ASN A 35 -1.00 -0.73 18.38
CA ASN A 35 -1.08 -0.67 16.92
C ASN A 35 -0.09 0.41 16.47
N ALA A 36 1.19 0.03 16.41
CA ALA A 36 2.18 0.75 15.64
C ALA A 36 1.52 1.10 14.31
N PHE A 37 1.46 2.39 13.96
CA PHE A 37 1.27 2.79 12.58
C PHE A 37 2.43 2.15 11.83
N LYS A 38 2.26 0.90 11.36
CA LYS A 38 3.22 0.26 10.46
C LYS A 38 3.30 1.22 9.28
N SER A 39 4.39 1.95 9.20
CA SER A 39 4.69 2.76 8.04
C SER A 39 4.97 1.78 6.91
N TYR A 40 4.26 1.94 5.79
CA TYR A 40 4.53 1.19 4.57
C TYR A 40 5.38 2.05 3.62
N ALA A 41 6.11 3.04 4.15
CA ALA A 41 7.10 3.79 3.40
C ALA A 41 8.17 2.83 2.86
N GLY A 42 8.44 2.92 1.55
CA GLY A 42 9.30 1.97 0.85
C GLY A 42 8.59 0.69 0.39
N ILE A 43 7.30 0.52 0.71
CA ILE A 43 6.44 -0.52 0.12
C ILE A 43 5.51 0.11 -0.91
N THR A 44 4.78 1.15 -0.54
CA THR A 44 3.95 1.95 -1.48
C THR A 44 4.46 3.38 -1.52
N CYS A 45 4.20 4.10 -2.61
CA CYS A 45 4.70 5.47 -2.76
C CYS A 45 3.97 6.46 -1.85
N ASP A 46 2.74 6.14 -1.43
CA ASP A 46 1.95 6.94 -0.48
C ASP A 46 2.16 6.52 0.99
N GLY A 47 3.02 5.52 1.24
CA GLY A 47 3.33 4.99 2.58
C GLY A 47 2.15 4.30 3.26
N LYS A 48 1.04 4.06 2.54
CA LYS A 48 -0.13 3.38 3.08
C LYS A 48 -0.06 1.89 2.80
N ARG A 49 -0.90 1.16 3.54
CA ARG A 49 -0.97 -0.29 3.42
C ARG A 49 -1.23 -0.72 1.97
N PRO A 50 -0.42 -1.64 1.42
CA PRO A 50 -0.64 -2.20 0.09
C PRO A 50 -1.94 -3.04 0.05
N GLU A 51 -2.34 -3.45 -1.15
CA GLU A 51 -3.61 -4.14 -1.35
C GLU A 51 -3.62 -5.56 -0.79
N ARG A 52 -4.81 -6.09 -0.51
CA ARG A 52 -4.96 -7.40 0.15
C ARG A 52 -4.74 -8.60 -0.77
N SER A 53 -4.71 -8.37 -2.09
CA SER A 53 -4.47 -9.41 -3.09
C SER A 53 -3.83 -8.80 -4.36
N PRO A 54 -3.11 -9.60 -5.15
CA PRO A 54 -2.59 -9.16 -6.45
C PRO A 54 -3.67 -8.63 -7.39
N GLU A 55 -4.84 -9.26 -7.41
CA GLU A 55 -5.94 -8.85 -8.29
C GLU A 55 -6.40 -7.45 -7.95
N ARG A 56 -6.46 -7.11 -6.66
CA ARG A 56 -6.82 -5.76 -6.21
C ARG A 56 -5.73 -4.75 -6.52
N ALA A 57 -4.46 -5.09 -6.31
CA ALA A 57 -3.35 -4.21 -6.68
C ALA A 57 -3.37 -3.90 -8.18
N ALA A 58 -3.47 -4.92 -9.03
CA ALA A 58 -3.56 -4.79 -10.48
C ALA A 58 -4.80 -4.00 -10.93
N THR A 59 -5.97 -4.28 -10.35
CA THR A 59 -7.21 -3.55 -10.66
C THR A 59 -7.10 -2.09 -10.26
N LEU A 60 -6.56 -1.80 -9.08
CA LEU A 60 -6.36 -0.43 -8.61
C LEU A 60 -5.39 0.32 -9.53
N LEU A 61 -4.28 -0.30 -9.92
CA LEU A 61 -3.32 0.28 -10.87
C LEU A 61 -4.01 0.69 -12.18
N VAL A 62 -4.72 -0.23 -12.82
CA VAL A 62 -5.38 0.04 -14.11
C VAL A 62 -6.46 1.11 -13.97
N THR A 63 -7.35 0.96 -13.00
CA THR A 63 -8.48 1.90 -12.84
C THR A 63 -8.00 3.30 -12.45
N SER A 64 -7.02 3.42 -11.56
CA SER A 64 -6.46 4.72 -11.18
C SER A 64 -5.69 5.36 -12.33
N ALA A 65 -4.89 4.61 -13.09
CA ALA A 65 -4.20 5.13 -14.27
C ALA A 65 -5.17 5.63 -15.36
N LEU A 66 -6.22 4.85 -15.64
CA LEU A 66 -7.26 5.26 -16.60
C LEU A 66 -8.01 6.52 -16.12
N LYS A 67 -8.25 6.67 -14.82
CA LYS A 67 -8.82 7.90 -14.23
C LYS A 67 -7.84 9.07 -14.12
N GLY A 68 -6.53 8.82 -14.22
CA GLY A 68 -5.50 9.84 -13.96
C GLY A 68 -5.33 10.12 -12.46
N ASP A 69 -5.75 9.19 -11.61
CA ASP A 69 -5.59 9.26 -10.16
C ASP A 69 -4.19 8.82 -9.75
N LYS A 70 -3.27 9.79 -9.71
CA LYS A 70 -1.88 9.56 -9.29
C LYS A 70 -1.78 8.94 -7.88
N ALA A 71 -2.65 9.34 -6.96
CA ALA A 71 -2.62 8.83 -5.58
C ALA A 71 -3.03 7.36 -5.51
N GLY A 72 -4.02 6.96 -6.32
CA GLY A 72 -4.42 5.56 -6.45
C GLY A 72 -3.34 4.70 -7.12
N VAL A 73 -2.66 5.21 -8.15
CA VAL A 73 -1.51 4.51 -8.77
C VAL A 73 -0.39 4.32 -7.74
N CYS A 74 -0.01 5.37 -7.00
CA CYS A 74 0.99 5.30 -5.92
C CYS A 74 0.67 4.25 -4.83
N ARG A 75 -0.61 3.97 -4.59
CA ARG A 75 -1.03 2.94 -3.62
C ARG A 75 -0.94 1.54 -4.19
N ALA A 76 -1.18 1.41 -5.50
CA ALA A 76 -1.18 0.12 -6.17
C ALA A 76 0.24 -0.39 -6.44
N VAL A 77 1.20 0.51 -6.65
CA VAL A 77 2.56 0.14 -7.07
C VAL A 77 3.57 0.12 -5.93
N GLY A 78 4.61 -0.70 -6.13
CA GLY A 78 5.78 -0.73 -5.26
C GLY A 78 6.51 0.61 -5.27
N ALA A 79 6.89 1.14 -4.11
CA ALA A 79 7.93 2.16 -4.03
C ALA A 79 9.29 1.48 -4.22
N GLY A 80 10.11 1.96 -5.16
CA GLY A 80 11.54 1.62 -5.15
C GLY A 80 12.18 2.05 -3.81
N PRO A 81 13.30 1.44 -3.39
CA PRO A 81 14.00 1.87 -2.18
C PRO A 81 14.31 3.37 -2.24
N GLY A 82 13.91 4.12 -1.22
CA GLY A 82 14.09 5.58 -1.14
C GLY A 82 13.09 6.43 -1.95
N GLN A 83 12.11 5.82 -2.62
CA GLN A 83 11.26 6.52 -3.57
C GLN A 83 9.82 6.77 -3.07
N GLY A 84 9.48 8.04 -2.77
CA GLY A 84 8.11 8.49 -2.45
C GLY A 84 7.30 8.87 -3.70
N SER A 85 6.08 9.43 -3.60
CA SER A 85 5.22 9.72 -4.78
C SER A 85 5.78 10.69 -5.86
N GLU A 86 6.98 11.23 -5.66
CA GLU A 86 7.61 12.26 -6.48
C GLU A 86 8.10 11.74 -7.83
N TRP A 87 8.51 10.46 -7.92
CA TRP A 87 8.98 9.86 -9.17
C TRP A 87 7.86 9.55 -10.18
N LEU A 88 6.61 9.45 -9.72
CA LEU A 88 5.46 9.24 -10.59
C LEU A 88 5.06 10.57 -11.25
N ASN A 89 5.80 11.01 -12.26
CA ASN A 89 5.55 12.27 -12.95
C ASN A 89 4.38 12.17 -13.96
N ASP A 90 4.02 13.32 -14.57
CA ASP A 90 2.91 13.38 -15.53
C ASP A 90 3.19 12.59 -16.82
N GLU A 91 4.46 12.47 -17.22
CA GLU A 91 4.87 11.64 -18.36
C GLU A 91 4.60 10.16 -18.06
N ALA A 92 4.96 9.68 -16.87
CA ALA A 92 4.71 8.31 -16.43
C ALA A 92 3.21 8.02 -16.34
N MET A 93 2.41 8.93 -15.79
CA MET A 93 0.95 8.79 -15.75
C MET A 93 0.33 8.75 -17.16
N THR A 94 0.84 9.58 -18.07
CA THR A 94 0.36 9.62 -19.46
C THR A 94 0.74 8.34 -20.20
N SER A 95 2.01 7.93 -20.12
CA SER A 95 2.51 6.71 -20.77
C SER A 95 1.84 5.45 -20.22
N LEU A 96 1.54 5.41 -18.93
CA LEU A 96 0.82 4.29 -18.32
C LEU A 96 -0.60 4.16 -18.86
N ARG A 97 -1.32 5.28 -18.99
CA ARG A 97 -2.64 5.29 -19.62
C ARG A 97 -2.56 4.88 -21.09
N GLU A 98 -1.55 5.37 -21.83
CA GLU A 98 -1.31 4.96 -23.22
C GLU A 98 -1.15 3.43 -23.35
N VAL A 99 -0.28 2.81 -22.54
CA VAL A 99 -0.08 1.36 -22.54
C VAL A 99 -1.39 0.60 -22.28
N PHE A 100 -2.15 0.97 -21.25
CA PHE A 100 -3.41 0.29 -20.95
C PHE A 100 -4.44 0.46 -22.07
N THR A 101 -4.58 1.66 -22.63
CA THR A 101 -5.51 1.92 -23.73
C THR A 101 -5.10 1.24 -25.04
N GLN A 102 -3.80 1.12 -25.33
CA GLN A 102 -3.30 0.37 -26.49
C GLN A 102 -3.62 -1.13 -26.41
N HIS A 103 -3.62 -1.70 -25.20
CA HIS A 103 -4.07 -3.07 -24.96
C HIS A 103 -5.61 -3.20 -24.90
N GLY A 104 -6.34 -2.10 -25.06
CA GLY A 104 -7.80 -2.04 -25.06
C GLY A 104 -8.42 -2.13 -23.67
N LEU A 105 -7.64 -1.95 -22.60
CA LEU A 105 -8.13 -2.05 -21.22
C LEU A 105 -9.01 -0.85 -20.87
N THR A 106 -10.16 -1.14 -20.26
CA THR A 106 -11.11 -0.19 -19.69
C THR A 106 -11.55 -0.67 -18.32
N GLU A 107 -12.19 0.20 -17.54
CA GLU A 107 -12.73 -0.19 -16.23
C GLU A 107 -13.80 -1.29 -16.33
N SER A 108 -14.50 -1.37 -17.46
CA SER A 108 -15.64 -2.29 -17.66
C SER A 108 -15.25 -3.63 -18.28
N ASN A 109 -14.07 -3.74 -18.88
CA ASN A 109 -13.62 -4.96 -19.57
C ASN A 109 -12.38 -5.63 -18.94
N LEU A 110 -11.82 -5.04 -17.88
CA LEU A 110 -10.64 -5.55 -17.20
C LEU A 110 -10.94 -6.90 -16.54
N ARG A 111 -10.21 -7.92 -16.96
CA ARG A 111 -10.13 -9.21 -16.27
C ARG A 111 -8.69 -9.46 -15.84
N VAL A 112 -8.50 -9.69 -14.55
CA VAL A 112 -7.20 -10.02 -13.96
C VAL A 112 -7.11 -11.52 -13.74
N VAL A 113 -6.02 -12.14 -14.18
CA VAL A 113 -5.70 -13.55 -13.94
C VAL A 113 -4.36 -13.63 -13.23
N VAL A 114 -4.37 -14.31 -12.10
CA VAL A 114 -3.17 -14.62 -11.33
C VAL A 114 -2.85 -16.11 -11.53
N PRO A 115 -1.63 -16.45 -11.96
CA PRO A 115 -1.20 -17.83 -12.14
C PRO A 115 -1.23 -18.58 -10.80
N PRO A 116 -1.34 -19.93 -10.84
CA PRO A 116 -1.51 -20.75 -9.64
C PRO A 116 -0.37 -20.60 -8.63
N GLU A 117 -0.70 -20.89 -7.36
CA GLU A 117 0.12 -20.59 -6.17
C GLU A 117 1.49 -21.31 -6.13
N ASP A 118 1.66 -22.35 -6.93
CA ASP A 118 2.90 -23.13 -7.04
C ASP A 118 4.05 -22.35 -7.72
N GLN A 119 3.78 -21.15 -8.25
CA GLN A 119 4.78 -20.20 -8.72
C GLN A 119 5.03 -19.01 -7.77
N MET A 120 4.53 -19.07 -6.52
CA MET A 120 4.60 -17.94 -5.58
C MET A 120 5.95 -17.82 -4.87
N GLY A 121 6.85 -17.04 -5.47
CA GLY A 121 7.91 -16.32 -4.75
C GLY A 121 7.44 -14.95 -4.25
N SER A 122 8.37 -14.08 -3.83
CA SER A 122 8.03 -12.68 -3.49
C SER A 122 7.62 -11.85 -4.72
N HIS A 123 7.88 -12.32 -5.93
CA HIS A 123 7.44 -11.74 -7.21
C HIS A 123 6.75 -12.79 -8.07
N TYR A 124 5.69 -12.38 -8.78
CA TYR A 124 5.00 -13.21 -9.77
C TYR A 124 4.33 -12.37 -10.85
N SER A 125 3.93 -13.00 -11.95
CA SER A 125 3.28 -12.34 -13.08
C SER A 125 1.76 -12.30 -12.91
N VAL A 126 1.12 -11.20 -13.26
CA VAL A 126 -0.32 -11.03 -13.36
C VAL A 126 -0.69 -10.72 -14.80
N GLN A 127 -1.75 -11.34 -15.31
CA GLN A 127 -2.22 -11.16 -16.68
C GLN A 127 -3.49 -10.30 -16.70
N LEU A 128 -3.46 -9.21 -17.46
CA LEU A 128 -4.57 -8.30 -17.68
C LEU A 128 -5.18 -8.55 -19.06
N TYR A 129 -6.47 -8.82 -19.10
CA TYR A 129 -7.22 -9.03 -20.34
C TYR A 129 -8.26 -7.93 -20.51
N ALA A 130 -8.31 -7.37 -21.71
CA ALA A 130 -9.38 -6.48 -22.16
C ALA A 130 -10.58 -7.26 -22.78
N GLY A 131 -10.77 -8.51 -22.38
CA GLY A 131 -11.71 -9.43 -23.02
C GLY A 131 -11.21 -9.91 -24.39
N THR A 132 -11.93 -9.58 -25.47
CA THR A 132 -11.66 -10.06 -26.85
C THR A 132 -10.57 -9.29 -27.59
N SER A 133 -9.64 -8.65 -26.87
CA SER A 133 -8.58 -7.85 -27.50
C SER A 133 -7.62 -8.72 -28.31
N ALA A 134 -7.31 -8.28 -29.54
CA ALA A 134 -6.35 -8.94 -30.42
C ALA A 134 -4.90 -8.81 -29.93
N ALA A 135 -4.62 -7.85 -29.03
CA ALA A 135 -3.29 -7.62 -28.46
C ALA A 135 -2.83 -8.72 -27.49
N GLY A 136 -3.71 -9.65 -27.12
CA GLY A 136 -3.42 -10.65 -26.11
C GLY A 136 -3.36 -10.08 -24.68
N PRO A 137 -3.02 -10.91 -23.69
CA PRO A 137 -2.87 -10.44 -22.31
C PRO A 137 -1.70 -9.46 -22.18
N LEU A 138 -1.92 -8.39 -21.42
CA LEU A 138 -0.84 -7.56 -20.92
C LEU A 138 -0.30 -8.20 -19.63
N HIS A 139 0.99 -8.51 -19.62
CA HIS A 139 1.66 -9.04 -18.44
C HIS A 139 2.20 -7.89 -17.58
N ILE A 140 1.89 -7.92 -16.29
CA ILE A 140 2.51 -7.05 -15.29
C ILE A 140 3.11 -7.91 -14.18
N GLY A 141 4.10 -7.39 -13.47
CA GLY A 141 4.58 -8.01 -12.24
C GLY A 141 3.67 -7.68 -11.05
N ALA A 142 3.74 -8.49 -10.01
CA ALA A 142 3.20 -8.19 -8.69
C ALA A 142 4.17 -8.71 -7.63
N MET A 143 4.25 -7.97 -6.52
CA MET A 143 5.14 -8.26 -5.40
C MET A 143 4.33 -8.56 -4.14
N ALA A 144 4.62 -9.70 -3.51
CA ALA A 144 4.10 -10.06 -2.20
C ALA A 144 4.99 -9.47 -1.10
N HIS A 145 4.41 -8.58 -0.30
CA HIS A 145 4.99 -8.07 0.93
C HIS A 145 4.37 -8.85 2.07
N TRP A 146 4.88 -10.05 2.34
CA TRP A 146 4.40 -11.08 3.28
C TRP A 146 3.38 -10.61 4.34
N ASP A 147 3.79 -9.71 5.24
CA ASP A 147 2.94 -9.25 6.37
C ASP A 147 2.14 -7.96 6.10
N ALA A 148 2.29 -7.37 4.91
CA ALA A 148 1.74 -6.07 4.54
C ALA A 148 0.62 -6.18 3.50
N GLY A 149 0.82 -6.97 2.44
CA GLY A 149 -0.10 -7.09 1.30
C GLY A 149 0.66 -7.20 -0.03
N TYR A 150 0.08 -6.66 -1.09
CA TYR A 150 0.54 -6.83 -2.46
C TYR A 150 0.60 -5.51 -3.21
N THR A 151 1.64 -5.35 -4.02
CA THR A 151 1.78 -4.25 -4.98
C THR A 151 1.89 -4.81 -6.39
N ALA A 152 1.57 -3.98 -7.38
CA ALA A 152 1.78 -4.26 -8.80
C ALA A 152 3.03 -3.53 -9.32
N ASP A 153 3.66 -4.09 -10.34
CA ASP A 153 4.71 -3.42 -11.11
C ASP A 153 4.09 -2.67 -12.29
N PHE A 154 4.81 -1.70 -12.85
CA PHE A 154 4.39 -1.11 -14.12
C PHE A 154 4.48 -2.12 -15.25
N PRO A 155 3.57 -2.04 -16.24
CA PRO A 155 3.77 -2.76 -17.49
C PRO A 155 5.03 -2.27 -18.20
N GLU A 156 5.62 -3.15 -19.02
CA GLU A 156 6.70 -2.75 -19.91
C GLU A 156 6.25 -1.63 -20.87
N GLY A 157 7.17 -0.76 -21.24
CA GLY A 157 6.92 0.35 -22.17
C GLY A 157 6.40 1.65 -21.53
N VAL A 158 6.21 1.69 -20.21
CA VAL A 158 5.94 2.94 -19.49
C VAL A 158 7.20 3.81 -19.47
N ARG A 159 7.10 5.03 -20.02
CA ARG A 159 8.14 6.06 -20.06
C ARG A 159 8.04 6.99 -18.86
N GLY A 160 9.07 7.81 -18.63
CA GLY A 160 9.08 8.80 -17.55
C GLY A 160 9.25 8.22 -16.13
N LEU A 161 9.39 6.90 -16.01
CA LEU A 161 9.83 6.26 -14.77
C LEU A 161 11.33 6.54 -14.53
N PRO A 162 11.77 6.70 -13.28
CA PRO A 162 13.19 6.83 -12.98
C PRO A 162 13.91 5.57 -13.48
N ALA A 163 15.10 5.75 -14.04
CA ALA A 163 15.97 4.63 -14.35
C ALA A 163 16.28 3.86 -13.05
N PRO A 164 16.46 2.52 -13.09
CA PRO A 164 16.91 1.73 -11.96
C PRO A 164 18.40 2.02 -11.69
N GLU A 165 18.70 3.24 -11.29
CA GLU A 165 20.02 3.70 -10.87
C GLU A 165 19.96 3.80 -9.34
N ASP A 166 20.91 3.15 -8.65
CA ASP A 166 21.10 3.10 -7.18
C ASP A 166 20.51 1.92 -6.39
N ALA A 167 20.37 0.73 -7.01
CA ALA A 167 20.45 -0.52 -6.24
C ALA A 167 21.92 -0.97 -6.14
N GLU A 168 22.79 -0.16 -5.52
CA GLU A 168 24.09 -0.65 -5.08
C GLU A 168 23.84 -1.77 -4.05
N PRO A 169 24.35 -3.00 -4.24
CA PRO A 169 24.30 -3.99 -3.18
C PRO A 169 25.04 -3.43 -1.96
N PRO A 170 24.58 -3.67 -0.71
CA PRO A 170 25.34 -3.27 0.44
C PRO A 170 26.72 -3.91 0.32
N SER A 171 27.76 -3.08 0.22
CA SER A 171 29.14 -3.54 0.28
C SER A 171 29.32 -4.30 1.59
N GLU A 172 29.37 -5.64 1.52
CA GLU A 172 29.81 -6.47 2.62
C GLU A 172 31.27 -6.11 2.92
N SER A 173 31.48 -5.25 3.92
CA SER A 173 32.77 -5.12 4.60
C SER A 173 32.65 -5.74 5.99
N SER A 174 32.46 -7.05 6.00
CA SER A 174 32.76 -7.93 7.13
C SER A 174 34.16 -8.50 6.89
N SER A 175 35.17 -7.80 7.39
CA SER A 175 36.43 -8.43 7.80
C SER A 175 36.80 -7.84 9.14
N VAL A 176 36.25 -8.48 10.17
CA VAL A 176 36.81 -8.41 11.51
C VAL A 176 38.03 -9.33 11.48
N ASP A 177 39.20 -8.81 11.84
CA ASP A 177 40.20 -9.64 12.52
C ASP A 177 40.60 -8.94 13.82
N PRO A 178 40.32 -9.53 14.99
CA PRO A 178 40.71 -9.02 16.30
C PRO A 178 42.02 -9.67 16.80
N SER A 179 42.73 -8.94 17.68
CA SER A 179 43.83 -9.40 18.56
C SER A 179 45.23 -9.36 17.91
N ALA A 180 46.35 -9.02 18.58
CA ALA A 180 46.65 -8.78 19.99
C ALA A 180 47.96 -7.95 20.12
N SER A 181 48.10 -7.28 21.26
CA SER A 181 49.35 -6.71 21.79
C SER A 181 50.50 -7.73 21.97
N THR A 182 51.76 -7.27 21.92
CA THR A 182 52.95 -7.67 22.76
C THR A 182 54.21 -7.05 22.12
N THR A 183 54.81 -6.00 22.69
CA THR A 183 55.96 -5.97 23.64
C THR A 183 57.35 -6.27 23.03
N ALA A 184 58.23 -5.26 23.13
CA ALA A 184 59.69 -5.21 23.29
C ALA A 184 60.64 -6.18 22.55
N GLY A 185 61.72 -5.56 22.02
CA GLY A 185 62.99 -6.17 21.63
C GLY A 185 63.96 -5.09 21.20
#